data_AF-A0AAV4LBP4-F1
#
_entry.id   AF-A0AAV4LBP4-F1
#
_cell.length_a   1.000
_cell.length_b   1.000
_cell.length_c   1.000
_cell.angle_alpha   90.00
_cell.angle_beta   90.00
_cell.angle_gamma   90.00
#
_symmetry.space_group_name_H-M   'P 1'
#
loop_
_entity.id
_entity.type
_entity.pdbx_description
1 polymer ?
#
loop_
_entity_poly.entity_id
_entity_poly.type
_entity_poly.pdbx_seq_one_letter_code
_entity_poly.pdbx_strand_id
1 'polypeptide(L)'
;MIFYVMLALHGIAVLVKLGLLLYIPFLKNVTQVQSFLEKYRKIDRAADLFLWGTGAGMLFVTSWSLLLQTWLWLSILLYVLVFLLIKKVLIRRLQEIAASKKIYARDEIKTLRTENLCVGLVIVALLASIGTLMVTKPSF
;
A
#
# COMPACT_ATOMS: atom_id res chain seq x y z
N MET A 1 18.86 -5.81 -17.63
CA MET A 1 17.77 -6.82 -17.54
C MET A 1 17.42 -7.17 -16.10
N ILE A 2 18.36 -7.56 -15.24
CA ILE A 2 18.06 -7.97 -13.84
C ILE A 2 17.36 -6.86 -13.03
N PHE A 3 17.74 -5.60 -13.21
CA PHE A 3 17.07 -4.45 -12.57
C PHE A 3 15.56 -4.39 -12.85
N TYR A 4 15.13 -4.60 -14.11
CA TYR A 4 13.71 -4.57 -14.46
C TYR A 4 12.93 -5.75 -13.86
N VAL A 5 13.57 -6.91 -13.72
CA VAL A 5 12.98 -8.07 -13.04
C VAL A 5 12.78 -7.76 -11.54
N MET A 6 13.78 -7.16 -10.90
CA MET A 6 13.68 -6.71 -9.50
C MET A 6 12.62 -5.60 -9.32
N LEU A 7 12.55 -4.65 -10.24
CA LEU A 7 11.54 -3.59 -10.24
C LEU A 7 10.13 -4.17 -10.40
N ALA A 8 9.95 -5.15 -11.29
CA ALA A 8 8.68 -5.84 -11.47
C ALA A 8 8.26 -6.60 -10.19
N LEU A 9 9.19 -7.34 -9.56
CA LEU A 9 8.93 -8.03 -8.29
C LEU A 9 8.56 -7.04 -7.16
N HIS A 10 9.24 -5.90 -7.11
CA HIS A 10 8.91 -4.84 -6.15
C HIS A 10 7.52 -4.24 -6.42
N GLY A 11 7.19 -3.99 -7.68
CA GLY A 11 5.86 -3.55 -8.10
C GLY A 11 4.76 -4.56 -7.74
N ILE A 12 5.02 -5.86 -7.88
CA ILE A 12 4.08 -6.91 -7.45
C ILE A 12 3.89 -6.87 -5.92
N ALA A 13 4.96 -6.74 -5.14
CA ALA A 13 4.86 -6.63 -3.68
C ALA A 13 4.03 -5.39 -3.26
N VAL A 14 4.17 -4.28 -3.99
CA VAL A 14 3.34 -3.08 -3.85
C VAL A 14 1.88 -3.38 -4.15
N LEU A 15 1.57 -4.01 -5.28
CA LEU A 15 0.20 -4.36 -5.68
C LEU A 15 -0.47 -5.29 -4.66
N VAL A 16 0.26 -6.24 -4.07
CA VAL A 16 -0.25 -7.10 -3.00
C VAL A 16 -0.65 -6.29 -1.76
N LYS A 17 0.19 -5.33 -1.35
CA LYS A 17 -0.11 -4.42 -0.23
C LYS A 17 -1.33 -3.55 -0.49
N LEU A 18 -1.46 -3.02 -1.70
CA LEU A 18 -2.61 -2.23 -2.12
C LEU A 18 -3.89 -3.09 -2.20
N GLY A 19 -3.78 -4.31 -2.75
CA GLY A 19 -4.89 -5.26 -2.83
C GLY A 19 -5.45 -5.64 -1.45
N LEU A 20 -4.59 -5.77 -0.44
CA LEU A 20 -5.02 -5.99 0.95
C LEU A 20 -5.85 -4.82 1.49
N LEU A 21 -5.49 -3.58 1.17
CA LEU A 21 -6.25 -2.39 1.57
C LEU A 21 -7.60 -2.34 0.85
N LEU A 22 -7.64 -2.74 -0.42
CA LEU A 22 -8.87 -2.86 -1.21
C LEU A 22 -9.76 -4.03 -0.76
N TYR A 23 -9.26 -4.97 0.05
CA TYR A 23 -10.04 -6.06 0.63
C TYR A 23 -10.80 -5.66 1.91
N ILE A 24 -10.39 -4.59 2.59
CA ILE A 24 -11.04 -4.04 3.79
C ILE A 24 -12.54 -3.73 3.62
N PRO A 25 -13.06 -3.19 2.49
CA PRO A 25 -14.48 -2.88 2.37
C PRO A 25 -15.35 -4.15 2.31
N PHE A 26 -14.78 -5.33 2.06
CA PHE A 26 -15.53 -6.59 2.03
C PHE A 26 -15.76 -7.19 3.42
N LEU A 27 -15.15 -6.63 4.47
CA LEU A 27 -15.37 -7.07 5.85
C LEU A 27 -16.77 -6.64 6.32
N LYS A 28 -17.58 -7.62 6.76
CA LYS A 28 -18.99 -7.40 7.14
C LYS A 28 -19.21 -7.41 8.65
N ASN A 29 -18.35 -8.09 9.41
CA ASN A 29 -18.51 -8.34 10.85
C ASN A 29 -17.21 -8.07 11.62
N VAL A 30 -17.33 -7.76 12.92
CA VAL A 30 -16.19 -7.50 13.82
C VAL A 30 -15.24 -8.70 13.90
N THR A 31 -15.77 -9.93 13.88
CA THR A 31 -14.95 -11.17 13.85
C THR A 31 -14.12 -11.30 12.58
N GLN A 32 -14.65 -10.87 11.43
CA GLN A 32 -13.89 -10.82 10.18
C GLN A 32 -12.82 -9.73 10.24
N VAL A 33 -13.12 -8.57 10.86
CA VAL A 33 -12.16 -7.50 11.08
C VAL A 33 -11.00 -7.98 11.95
N GLN A 34 -11.28 -8.65 13.08
CA GLN A 34 -10.25 -9.21 13.97
C GLN A 34 -9.37 -10.25 13.26
N SER A 35 -9.97 -11.23 12.57
CA SER A 35 -9.21 -12.24 11.83
C SER A 35 -8.41 -11.63 10.67
N PHE A 36 -8.98 -10.63 9.99
CA PHE A 36 -8.26 -9.87 8.97
C PHE A 36 -7.07 -9.13 9.55
N LEU A 37 -7.20 -8.48 10.71
CA LEU A 37 -6.14 -7.72 11.35
C LEU A 37 -4.94 -8.61 11.72
N GLU A 38 -5.20 -9.82 12.23
CA GLU A 38 -4.15 -10.81 12.51
C GLU A 38 -3.43 -11.28 11.25
N LYS A 39 -4.18 -11.61 10.19
CA LYS A 39 -3.60 -12.05 8.91
C LYS A 39 -2.87 -10.91 8.22
N TYR A 40 -3.47 -9.73 8.17
CA TYR A 40 -2.90 -8.52 7.61
C TYR A 40 -1.55 -8.21 8.25
N ARG A 41 -1.44 -8.26 9.58
CA ARG A 41 -0.17 -7.97 10.26
C ARG A 41 0.96 -8.91 9.86
N LYS A 42 0.66 -10.20 9.63
CA LYS A 42 1.64 -11.19 9.13
C LYS A 42 2.03 -10.90 7.69
N ILE A 43 1.05 -10.65 6.83
CA ILE A 43 1.29 -10.41 5.40
C ILE A 43 2.00 -9.07 5.18
N ASP A 44 1.63 -8.02 5.91
CA ASP A 44 2.24 -6.70 5.85
C ASP A 44 3.71 -6.75 6.30
N ARG A 45 4.04 -7.51 7.34
CA ARG A 45 5.43 -7.73 7.77
C ARG A 45 6.23 -8.50 6.71
N ALA A 46 5.66 -9.54 6.11
CA ALA A 46 6.33 -10.27 5.03
C ALA A 46 6.55 -9.40 3.79
N ALA A 47 5.54 -8.59 3.42
CA ALA A 47 5.62 -7.64 2.32
C ALA A 47 6.62 -6.51 2.60
N ASP A 48 6.70 -5.99 3.83
CA ASP A 48 7.74 -5.02 4.21
C ASP A 48 9.13 -5.63 4.06
N LEU A 49 9.34 -6.87 4.51
CA LEU A 49 10.61 -7.57 4.38
C LEU A 49 10.98 -7.80 2.90
N PHE A 50 9.99 -8.13 2.07
CA PHE A 50 10.18 -8.30 0.63
C PHE A 50 10.47 -6.97 -0.07
N LEU A 51 9.80 -5.88 0.31
CA LEU A 51 10.04 -4.54 -0.24
C LEU A 51 11.41 -4.01 0.16
N TRP A 52 11.83 -4.21 1.41
CA TRP A 52 13.18 -3.87 1.86
C TRP A 52 14.23 -4.73 1.15
N GLY A 53 13.99 -6.04 1.01
CA GLY A 53 14.91 -6.94 0.32
C GLY A 53 15.06 -6.61 -1.16
N THR A 54 13.95 -6.39 -1.86
CA THR A 54 13.97 -6.00 -3.28
C THR A 54 14.49 -4.58 -3.50
N GLY A 55 14.18 -3.64 -2.60
CA GLY A 55 14.72 -2.28 -2.60
C GLY A 55 16.23 -2.25 -2.38
N ALA A 56 16.73 -3.00 -1.39
CA ALA A 56 18.15 -3.17 -1.16
C ALA A 56 18.83 -3.88 -2.33
N GLY A 57 18.22 -4.94 -2.86
CA GLY A 57 18.72 -5.63 -4.05
C GLY A 57 18.83 -4.72 -5.28
N MET A 58 17.86 -3.83 -5.48
CA MET A 58 17.94 -2.81 -6.54
C MET A 58 19.13 -1.86 -6.36
N LEU A 59 19.53 -1.53 -5.11
CA LEU A 59 20.73 -0.72 -4.86
C LEU A 59 22.02 -1.42 -5.32
N PHE A 60 22.08 -2.76 -5.24
CA PHE A 60 23.26 -3.54 -5.63
C PHE A 60 23.33 -3.85 -7.14
N VAL A 61 22.18 -3.92 -7.82
CA VAL A 61 22.11 -4.40 -9.20
C VAL A 61 21.88 -3.27 -10.22
N THR A 62 21.74 -2.03 -9.74
CA THR A 62 21.47 -0.88 -10.61
C THR A 62 22.69 0.03 -10.75
N SER A 63 22.77 0.77 -11.86
CA SER A 63 23.84 1.74 -12.08
C SER A 63 23.57 3.03 -11.28
N TRP A 64 24.63 3.71 -10.85
CA TRP A 64 24.53 4.98 -10.12
C TRP A 64 23.67 6.03 -10.87
N SER A 65 23.66 5.97 -12.21
CA SER A 65 22.86 6.85 -13.08
C SER A 65 21.35 6.57 -13.02
N LEU A 66 20.94 5.31 -12.87
CA LEU A 66 19.53 4.93 -12.69
C LEU A 66 19.04 5.21 -11.27
N LEU A 67 19.92 5.08 -10.27
CA LEU A 67 19.62 5.47 -8.89
C LEU A 67 19.44 6.97 -8.72
N LEU A 68 20.25 7.78 -9.39
CA LEU A 68 20.17 9.24 -9.26
C LEU A 68 19.04 9.86 -10.07
N GLN A 69 18.19 9.07 -10.74
CA GLN A 69 16.99 9.60 -11.35
C GLN A 69 16.04 10.10 -10.25
N THR A 70 16.08 11.42 -10.01
CA THR A 70 15.32 12.12 -8.95
C THR A 70 13.84 11.76 -8.94
N TRP A 71 13.31 11.41 -10.11
CA TRP A 71 11.92 11.03 -10.32
C TRP A 71 11.57 9.64 -9.80
N LEU A 72 12.52 8.69 -9.84
CA LEU A 72 12.34 7.38 -9.23
C LEU A 72 12.20 7.52 -7.71
N TRP A 73 13.11 8.27 -7.08
CA TRP A 73 13.04 8.56 -5.65
C TRP A 73 11.79 9.35 -5.27
N LEU A 74 11.43 10.39 -6.02
CA LEU A 74 10.23 11.16 -5.76
C LEU A 74 8.97 10.28 -5.83
N SER A 75 8.88 9.39 -6.83
CA SER A 75 7.76 8.45 -6.96
C SER A 75 7.69 7.43 -5.82
N ILE A 76 8.85 6.89 -5.40
CA ILE A 76 8.96 5.96 -4.26
C ILE A 76 8.58 6.65 -2.95
N LEU A 77 9.05 7.89 -2.75
CA LEU A 77 8.85 8.65 -1.52
C LEU A 77 7.39 9.11 -1.40
N LEU A 78 6.77 9.54 -2.51
CA LEU A 78 5.34 9.85 -2.55
C LEU A 78 4.52 8.59 -2.27
N TYR A 79 4.90 7.45 -2.87
CA TYR A 79 4.24 6.17 -2.65
C TYR A 79 4.32 5.73 -1.17
N VAL A 80 5.50 5.78 -0.56
CA VAL A 80 5.69 5.43 0.86
C VAL A 80 4.88 6.35 1.76
N LEU A 81 4.90 7.65 1.50
CA LEU A 81 4.17 8.63 2.31
C LEU A 81 2.66 8.42 2.25
N VAL A 82 2.13 8.19 1.04
CA VAL A 82 0.72 7.85 0.83
C VAL A 82 0.38 6.55 1.56
N PHE A 83 1.17 5.50 1.36
CA PHE A 83 0.97 4.21 2.01
C PHE A 83 0.98 4.32 3.54
N LEU A 84 1.89 5.10 4.12
CA LEU A 84 1.97 5.33 5.57
C LEU A 84 0.75 6.05 6.13
N LEU A 85 0.28 7.11 5.46
CA LEU A 85 -0.93 7.84 5.87
C LEU A 85 -2.15 6.92 5.87
N ILE A 86 -2.30 6.12 4.83
CA ILE A 86 -3.40 5.18 4.66
C ILE A 86 -3.36 4.10 5.72
N LYS A 87 -2.20 3.46 5.89
CA LYS A 87 -1.98 2.44 6.91
C LYS A 87 -2.32 2.99 8.29
N LYS A 88 -1.88 4.21 8.61
CA LYS A 88 -2.15 4.84 9.91
C LYS A 88 -3.64 5.09 10.14
N VAL A 89 -4.36 5.60 9.14
CA VAL A 89 -5.81 5.88 9.27
C VAL A 89 -6.60 4.57 9.35
N LEU A 90 -6.40 3.65 8.41
CA LEU A 90 -7.17 2.40 8.31
C LEU A 90 -6.88 1.43 9.44
N ILE A 91 -5.61 1.22 9.80
CA ILE A 91 -5.26 0.29 10.88
C ILE A 91 -5.80 0.81 12.21
N ARG A 92 -5.73 2.13 12.46
CA ARG A 92 -6.26 2.73 13.67
C ARG A 92 -7.77 2.50 13.77
N ARG A 93 -8.51 2.73 12.70
CA ARG A 93 -9.97 2.47 12.65
C ARG A 93 -10.31 0.99 12.81
N LEU A 94 -9.57 0.10 12.14
CA LEU A 94 -9.74 -1.35 12.28
C LEU A 94 -9.46 -1.82 13.71
N GLN A 95 -8.48 -1.23 14.40
CA GLN A 95 -8.18 -1.52 15.81
C GLN A 95 -9.28 -1.00 16.74
N GLU A 96 -9.80 0.21 16.50
CA GLU A 96 -10.93 0.77 17.24
C GLU A 96 -12.17 -0.14 17.13
N ILE A 97 -12.49 -0.62 15.92
CA ILE A 97 -13.61 -1.55 15.68
C ILE A 97 -13.34 -2.93 16.30
N ALA A 98 -12.11 -3.45 16.19
CA ALA A 98 -11.74 -4.73 16.76
C ALA A 98 -11.78 -4.75 18.31
N ALA A 99 -11.52 -3.60 18.95
CA ALA A 99 -11.57 -3.42 20.40
C ALA A 99 -12.98 -3.13 20.94
N SER A 100 -13.93 -2.80 20.06
CA SER A 100 -15.32 -2.56 20.44
C SER A 100 -15.99 -3.84 20.95
N LYS A 101 -16.58 -3.79 22.16
CA LYS A 101 -17.39 -4.90 22.72
C LYS A 101 -18.77 -5.05 22.02
N LYS A 102 -19.13 -4.16 21.09
CA LYS A 102 -20.40 -4.22 20.36
C LYS A 102 -20.31 -5.26 19.24
N ILE A 103 -21.02 -6.38 19.42
CA ILE A 103 -21.13 -7.49 18.45
C ILE A 103 -21.71 -7.01 17.09
N TYR A 104 -22.49 -5.93 17.11
CA TYR A 104 -23.11 -5.30 15.93
C TYR A 104 -22.70 -3.83 15.77
N ALA A 105 -21.42 -3.57 15.57
CA ALA A 105 -20.92 -2.25 15.16
C ALA A 105 -21.21 -1.98 13.67
N ARG A 106 -22.47 -2.15 13.24
CA ARG A 106 -22.87 -2.11 11.82
C ARG A 106 -22.65 -0.72 11.21
N ASP A 107 -22.90 0.33 11.98
CA ASP A 107 -22.67 1.71 11.56
C ASP A 107 -21.17 2.04 11.47
N GLU A 108 -20.35 1.56 12.41
CA GLU A 108 -18.89 1.74 12.38
C GLU A 108 -18.26 1.03 11.17
N ILE A 109 -18.73 -0.19 10.85
CA ILE A 109 -18.28 -0.94 9.67
C ILE A 109 -18.70 -0.24 8.37
N LYS A 110 -19.89 0.39 8.33
CA LYS A 110 -20.35 1.15 7.18
C LYS A 110 -19.49 2.40 6.96
N THR A 111 -19.20 3.14 8.04
CA THR A 111 -18.30 4.30 8.01
C THR A 111 -16.88 3.90 7.59
N LEU A 112 -16.35 2.81 8.13
CA LEU A 112 -15.06 2.26 7.73
C LEU A 112 -15.02 1.95 6.23
N ARG A 113 -16.09 1.35 5.69
CA ARG A 113 -16.19 1.03 4.26
C ARG A 113 -16.16 2.30 3.40
N THR A 114 -16.90 3.35 3.77
CA THR A 114 -16.91 4.61 3.02
C THR A 114 -15.58 5.35 3.14
N GLU A 115 -14.97 5.39 4.33
CA GLU A 115 -13.63 5.96 4.53
C GLU A 115 -12.60 5.22 3.68
N ASN A 116 -12.64 3.88 3.67
CA ASN A 116 -11.71 3.07 2.89
C ASN A 116 -11.91 3.20 1.38
N LEU A 117 -13.15 3.33 0.90
CA LEU A 117 -13.44 3.59 -0.51
C LEU A 117 -12.92 4.96 -0.95
N CYS A 118 -13.13 5.98 -0.13
CA CYS A 118 -12.62 7.33 -0.39
C CYS A 118 -11.09 7.30 -0.45
N VAL A 119 -10.45 6.67 0.53
CA VAL A 119 -9.00 6.49 0.56
C VAL A 119 -8.51 5.68 -0.65
N GLY A 120 -9.22 4.61 -1.03
CA GLY A 120 -8.96 3.80 -2.21
C GLY A 120 -9.00 4.61 -3.52
N LEU A 121 -10.01 5.46 -3.68
CA LEU A 121 -10.13 6.36 -4.84
C LEU A 121 -8.99 7.37 -4.89
N VAL A 122 -8.61 7.95 -3.74
CA VAL A 122 -7.49 8.89 -3.66
C VAL A 122 -6.17 8.19 -4.03
N ILE A 123 -5.97 6.94 -3.61
CA ILE A 123 -4.81 6.13 -4.03
C ILE A 123 -4.78 5.95 -5.55
N VAL A 124 -5.90 5.50 -6.13
CA VAL A 124 -5.97 5.26 -7.58
C VAL A 124 -5.70 6.55 -8.35
N ALA A 125 -6.27 7.68 -7.92
CA ALA A 125 -6.03 8.98 -8.51
C ALA A 125 -4.56 9.43 -8.39
N LEU A 126 -3.92 9.23 -7.23
CA LEU A 126 -2.51 9.51 -7.02
C LEU A 126 -1.60 8.62 -7.87
N LEU A 127 -1.84 7.31 -7.90
CA LEU A 127 -1.08 6.35 -8.72
C LEU A 127 -1.25 6.65 -10.21
N ALA A 128 -2.46 6.97 -10.65
CA ALA A 128 -2.73 7.41 -12.01
C ALA A 128 -1.96 8.70 -12.32
N SER A 129 -1.98 9.68 -11.41
CA SER A 129 -1.25 10.94 -11.59
C SER A 129 0.27 10.73 -11.68
N ILE A 130 0.84 9.87 -10.83
CA ILE A 130 2.25 9.47 -10.90
C ILE A 130 2.55 8.76 -12.22
N GLY A 131 1.70 7.81 -12.62
CA GLY A 131 1.84 7.09 -13.88
C GLY A 131 1.81 8.02 -15.08
N THR A 132 0.89 8.97 -15.12
CA THR A 132 0.83 10.00 -16.15
C THR A 132 2.09 10.86 -16.15
N LEU A 133 2.54 11.34 -14.98
CA LEU A 133 3.78 12.12 -14.86
C LEU A 133 5.02 11.35 -15.31
N MET A 134 5.04 10.03 -15.14
CA MET A 134 6.12 9.16 -15.63
C MET A 134 6.07 9.00 -17.16
N VAL A 135 4.87 8.88 -17.75
CA VAL A 135 4.68 8.75 -19.21
C VAL A 135 4.91 10.07 -19.93
N THR A 136 4.48 11.20 -19.36
CA THR A 136 4.61 12.53 -19.96
C THR A 136 5.98 13.16 -19.76
N LYS A 137 6.91 12.44 -19.13
CA LYS A 137 8.26 12.95 -18.89
C LYS A 137 9.07 12.89 -20.19
N PRO A 138 9.73 13.99 -20.61
CA PRO A 138 10.62 13.93 -21.75
C PRO A 138 11.78 12.99 -21.42
N SER A 139 11.99 12.00 -22.28
CA SER A 139 13.19 11.16 -22.31
C SER A 139 14.41 12.02 -22.63
N PHE A 140 15.12 12.44 -21.60
CA PHE A 140 16.49 12.95 -21.65
C PHE A 140 17.37 12.04 -20.79
#